data_AF-A0A7S3CMW9-F1
#
_entry.id   AF-A0A7S3CMW9-F1
#
_cell.length_a   1.000
_cell.length_b   1.000
_cell.length_c   1.000
_cell.angle_alpha   90.00
_cell.angle_beta   90.00
_cell.angle_gamma   90.00
#
_symmetry.space_group_name_H-M   'P 1'
#
loop_
_entity.id
_entity.type
_entity.pdbx_description
1 polymer ?
#
loop_
_entity_poly.entity_id
_entity_poly.type
_entity_poly.pdbx_seq_one_letter_code
_entity_poly.pdbx_strand_id
1 'polypeptide(L)'
;MGLYHVYNFKVLGALCLIDQGELDWKLLVVDQAFSKEMGIRTIEQYKQQNPAALEEIMEWLRKIKTYDGKPANWFDYDDQVLSVEKTIEIISENHQAYKDLLAGKVDNSSKLNLERQNI
;
A
#
# COMPACT_ATOMS: atom_id res chain seq x y z
N MET A 1 -6.80 10.40 -13.70
CA MET A 1 -7.60 10.12 -12.49
C MET A 1 -8.22 11.42 -12.01
N GLY A 2 -9.53 11.47 -11.81
CA GLY A 2 -10.21 12.54 -11.07
C GLY A 2 -10.11 12.34 -9.56
N LEU A 3 -10.10 13.45 -8.82
CA LEU A 3 -10.22 13.49 -7.36
C LEU A 3 -11.57 12.88 -6.93
N TYR A 4 -11.58 12.15 -5.80
CA TYR A 4 -12.76 11.49 -5.20
C TYR A 4 -13.36 10.29 -5.96
N HIS A 5 -12.70 9.78 -6.99
CA HIS A 5 -13.16 8.58 -7.69
C HIS A 5 -12.71 7.29 -7.01
N VAL A 6 -13.57 6.27 -7.06
CA VAL A 6 -13.25 4.89 -6.70
C VAL A 6 -12.80 4.16 -7.97
N TYR A 7 -11.61 3.58 -7.95
CA TYR A 7 -11.03 2.84 -9.07
C TYR A 7 -10.87 1.36 -8.71
N ASN A 8 -10.93 0.53 -9.74
CA ASN A 8 -10.61 -0.89 -9.61
C ASN A 8 -9.15 -1.12 -9.96
N PHE A 9 -8.43 -1.72 -9.03
CA PHE A 9 -7.01 -2.02 -9.20
C PHE A 9 -6.75 -3.52 -9.11
N LYS A 10 -5.67 -3.94 -9.76
CA LYS A 10 -5.04 -5.24 -9.55
C LYS A 10 -3.85 -5.08 -8.61
N VAL A 11 -3.82 -5.92 -7.59
CA VAL A 11 -2.70 -6.02 -6.64
C VAL A 11 -1.53 -6.75 -7.30
N LEU A 12 -0.32 -6.19 -7.15
CA LEU A 12 0.94 -6.78 -7.61
C LEU A 12 1.85 -7.21 -6.46
N GLY A 13 1.66 -6.65 -5.26
CA GLY A 13 2.41 -6.97 -4.06
C GLY A 13 2.33 -5.86 -3.01
N ALA A 14 3.15 -5.94 -1.98
CA ALA A 14 3.28 -4.90 -0.96
C ALA A 14 4.74 -4.74 -0.49
N LEU A 15 5.09 -3.54 -0.06
CA LEU A 15 6.35 -3.24 0.63
C LEU A 15 6.05 -2.99 2.12
N CYS A 16 6.93 -3.49 2.98
CA CYS A 16 6.88 -3.28 4.43
C CYS A 16 7.71 -2.05 4.80
N LEU A 17 7.17 -0.84 4.62
CA LEU A 17 7.88 0.38 5.00
C LEU A 17 7.81 0.55 6.52
N ILE A 18 8.95 0.83 7.15
CA ILE A 18 9.00 1.31 8.52
C ILE A 18 9.18 2.82 8.48
N ASP A 19 8.08 3.52 8.76
CA ASP A 19 8.00 4.96 8.69
C ASP A 19 8.04 5.55 10.10
N GLN A 20 9.18 6.16 10.46
CA GLN A 20 9.39 6.76 11.78
C GLN A 20 9.09 5.82 12.98
N GLY A 21 9.35 4.52 12.82
CA GLY A 21 9.14 3.49 13.85
C GLY A 21 7.77 2.81 13.80
N GLU A 22 6.91 3.20 12.85
CA GLU A 22 5.60 2.59 12.63
C GLU A 22 5.59 1.73 11.36
N LEU A 23 4.81 0.66 11.39
CA LEU A 23 4.56 -0.19 10.23
C LEU A 23 3.61 0.51 9.27
N ASP A 24 4.05 0.73 8.02
CA ASP A 24 3.30 1.45 7.00
C ASP A 24 3.30 0.67 5.67
N TRP A 25 2.33 -0.23 5.51
CA TRP A 25 2.22 -1.05 4.30
C TRP A 25 2.01 -0.21 3.05
N LYS A 26 2.88 -0.37 2.05
CA LYS A 26 2.71 0.24 0.72
C LYS A 26 2.27 -0.80 -0.29
N LEU A 27 0.98 -0.80 -0.63
CA LEU A 27 0.43 -1.69 -1.65
C LEU A 27 0.89 -1.23 -3.05
N LEU A 28 1.45 -2.16 -3.82
CA LEU A 28 1.78 -1.96 -5.23
C LEU A 28 0.60 -2.46 -6.07
N VAL A 29 -0.02 -1.54 -6.79
CA VAL A 29 -1.23 -1.81 -7.57
C VAL A 29 -1.15 -1.17 -8.95
N VAL A 30 -1.91 -1.72 -9.88
CA VAL A 30 -2.05 -1.21 -11.25
C VAL A 30 -3.52 -1.16 -11.63
N ASP A 31 -3.94 -0.16 -12.41
CA ASP A 31 -5.32 -0.06 -12.88
C ASP A 31 -5.75 -1.38 -13.57
N GLN A 32 -6.97 -1.84 -13.29
CA GLN A 32 -7.43 -3.14 -13.77
C GLN A 32 -7.57 -3.20 -15.30
N ALA A 33 -8.03 -2.12 -15.94
CA ALA A 33 -8.18 -2.08 -17.38
C ALA A 33 -6.80 -2.09 -18.05
N PHE A 34 -5.88 -1.26 -17.57
CA PHE A 34 -4.50 -1.22 -18.03
C PHE A 34 -3.78 -2.57 -17.83
N SER A 35 -3.94 -3.19 -16.66
CA SER A 35 -3.39 -4.53 -16.37
C SER A 35 -3.87 -5.58 -17.37
N LYS A 36 -5.15 -5.54 -17.76
CA LYS A 36 -5.73 -6.46 -18.73
C LYS A 36 -5.18 -6.21 -20.14
N GLU A 37 -5.13 -4.95 -20.56
CA GLU A 37 -4.62 -4.54 -21.87
C GLU A 37 -3.14 -4.90 -22.04
N MET A 38 -2.32 -4.62 -21.04
CA MET A 38 -0.88 -4.83 -21.07
C MET A 38 -0.43 -6.23 -20.60
N GLY A 39 -1.38 -7.08 -20.22
CA GLY A 39 -1.10 -8.46 -19.75
C GLY A 39 -0.33 -8.54 -18.43
N ILE A 40 -0.37 -7.50 -17.59
CA ILE A 40 0.39 -7.40 -16.34
C ILE A 40 -0.36 -8.12 -15.22
N ARG A 41 0.27 -9.13 -14.61
CA ARG A 41 -0.28 -9.93 -13.51
C ARG A 41 0.62 -10.00 -12.28
N THR A 42 1.91 -9.74 -12.45
CA THR A 42 2.91 -9.77 -11.37
C THR A 42 3.78 -8.52 -11.41
N ILE A 43 4.48 -8.25 -10.31
CA ILE A 43 5.41 -7.13 -10.24
C ILE A 43 6.58 -7.29 -11.25
N GLU A 44 7.03 -8.52 -11.51
CA GLU A 44 8.10 -8.79 -12.49
C GLU A 44 7.66 -8.40 -13.90
N GLN A 45 6.43 -8.74 -14.29
CA GLN A 45 5.88 -8.35 -15.60
C GLN A 45 5.74 -6.83 -15.71
N TYR A 46 5.37 -6.15 -14.62
CA TYR A 46 5.35 -4.70 -14.58
C TYR A 46 6.76 -4.11 -14.78
N LYS A 47 7.77 -4.63 -14.07
CA LYS A 47 9.18 -4.20 -14.17
C LYS A 47 9.78 -4.43 -15.55
N GLN A 48 9.38 -5.50 -16.25
CA GLN A 48 9.83 -5.76 -17.62
C GLN A 48 9.39 -4.66 -18.59
N GLN A 49 8.18 -4.12 -18.40
CA GLN A 49 7.64 -3.05 -19.22
C GLN A 49 8.05 -1.66 -18.73
N ASN A 50 8.36 -1.55 -17.43
CA ASN A 50 8.75 -0.31 -16.76
C ASN A 50 10.04 -0.55 -15.95
N PRO A 51 11.20 -0.65 -16.63
CA PRO A 51 12.48 -0.83 -15.95
C PRO A 51 12.73 0.31 -14.96
N ALA A 52 13.36 -0.01 -13.82
CA ALA A 52 13.67 0.91 -12.71
C ALA A 52 12.47 1.48 -11.93
N ALA A 53 11.22 1.30 -12.37
CA ALA A 53 10.07 1.92 -11.71
C ALA A 53 9.92 1.50 -10.23
N LEU A 54 10.16 0.24 -9.90
CA LEU A 54 10.11 -0.23 -8.51
C LEU A 54 11.24 0.39 -7.68
N GLU A 55 12.45 0.38 -8.22
CA GLU A 55 13.64 0.92 -7.58
C GLU A 55 13.47 2.42 -7.30
N GLU A 56 12.91 3.19 -8.24
CA GLU A 56 12.61 4.61 -8.09
C GLU A 56 11.54 4.87 -7.01
N ILE A 57 10.47 4.05 -6.97
CA ILE A 57 9.43 4.14 -5.93
C ILE A 57 10.05 3.88 -4.55
N MET A 58 10.84 2.82 -4.41
CA MET A 58 11.47 2.47 -3.14
C MET A 58 12.44 3.55 -2.67
N GLU A 59 13.24 4.10 -3.58
CA GLU A 59 14.18 5.17 -3.28
C GLU A 59 13.46 6.45 -2.83
N TRP A 60 12.36 6.80 -3.50
CA TRP A 60 11.54 7.94 -3.11
C TRP A 60 10.94 7.76 -1.72
N LEU A 61 10.39 6.58 -1.41
CA LEU A 61 9.81 6.26 -0.11
C LEU A 61 10.85 6.32 1.04
N ARG A 62 12.10 5.95 0.78
CA ARG A 62 13.21 6.08 1.73
C ARG A 62 13.54 7.54 2.01
N LYS A 63 13.61 8.36 0.97
CA LYS A 63 14.16 9.72 1.03
C LYS A 63 13.16 10.82 1.29
N ILE A 64 11.87 10.63 1.01
CA ILE A 64 10.90 11.73 1.01
C ILE A 64 10.91 12.55 2.31
N LYS A 65 11.08 11.90 3.47
CA LYS A 65 11.08 12.61 4.77
C LYS A 65 12.41 13.28 5.11
N THR A 66 13.50 12.99 4.40
CA THR A 66 14.80 13.64 4.65
C THR A 66 14.80 15.10 4.24
N TYR A 67 13.92 15.50 3.31
CA TYR A 67 13.73 16.91 2.93
C TYR A 67 13.15 17.75 4.08
N ASP A 68 12.45 17.09 5.02
CA ASP A 68 11.93 17.70 6.25
C ASP A 68 12.90 17.58 7.44
N GLY A 69 14.14 17.12 7.20
CA GLY A 69 15.16 16.89 8.24
C GLY A 69 14.93 15.65 9.11
N LYS A 70 14.00 14.76 8.73
CA LYS A 70 13.75 13.50 9.44
C LYS A 70 14.71 12.40 8.95
N PRO A 71 14.94 11.34 9.74
CA PRO A 71 15.67 10.15 9.28
C PRO A 71 15.02 9.53 8.04
N ALA A 72 15.83 8.88 7.21
CA ALA A 72 15.33 8.11 6.08
C ALA A 72 14.49 6.92 6.57
N ASN A 73 13.44 6.59 5.81
CA ASN A 73 12.68 5.37 6.05
C ASN A 73 13.48 4.15 5.56
N TRP A 74 13.11 2.97 6.05
CA TRP A 74 13.69 1.69 5.62
C TRP A 74 12.58 0.66 5.40
N PHE A 75 12.88 -0.45 4.71
CA PHE A 75 11.93 -1.53 4.51
C PHE A 75 12.35 -2.78 5.28
N ASP A 76 11.38 -3.41 5.92
CA ASP A 76 11.55 -4.76 6.47
C ASP A 76 11.44 -5.81 5.34
N TYR A 77 11.54 -7.10 5.68
CA TYR A 77 11.52 -8.23 4.73
C TYR A 77 12.63 -8.14 3.67
N ASP A 78 13.84 -7.74 4.09
CA ASP A 78 15.02 -7.63 3.21
C ASP A 78 14.76 -6.78 1.95
N ASP A 79 14.02 -5.67 2.12
CA ASP A 79 13.62 -4.78 1.02
C ASP A 79 12.79 -5.48 -0.10
N GLN A 80 12.17 -6.63 0.16
CA GLN A 80 11.45 -7.40 -0.86
C GLN A 80 10.00 -6.95 -1.04
N VAL A 81 9.51 -7.08 -2.28
CA VAL A 81 8.08 -7.03 -2.57
C VAL A 81 7.46 -8.35 -2.14
N LEU A 82 6.49 -8.30 -1.24
CA LEU A 82 5.75 -9.47 -0.79
C LEU A 82 4.84 -10.01 -1.88
N SER A 83 4.57 -11.33 -1.82
CA SER A 83 3.69 -11.99 -2.79
C SER A 83 2.27 -11.42 -2.75
N VAL A 84 1.52 -11.64 -3.82
CA VAL A 84 0.11 -11.23 -3.91
C VAL A 84 -0.69 -11.91 -2.80
N GLU A 85 -0.46 -13.19 -2.53
CA GLU A 85 -1.15 -13.94 -1.47
C GLU A 85 -0.93 -13.28 -0.10
N LYS A 86 0.34 -12.98 0.23
CA LYS A 86 0.65 -12.32 1.50
C LYS A 86 0.04 -10.92 1.58
N THR A 87 0.02 -10.21 0.46
CA THR A 87 -0.60 -8.89 0.36
C THR A 87 -2.11 -8.94 0.59
N ILE A 88 -2.80 -9.96 0.06
CA ILE A 88 -4.24 -10.17 0.31
C ILE A 88 -4.50 -10.50 1.78
N GLU A 89 -3.64 -11.27 2.44
CA GLU A 89 -3.73 -11.50 3.90
C GLU A 89 -3.65 -10.19 4.68
N ILE A 90 -2.66 -9.33 4.36
CA ILE A 90 -2.47 -8.02 5.01
C ILE A 90 -3.71 -7.13 4.83
N ILE A 91 -4.25 -7.06 3.60
CA ILE A 91 -5.48 -6.31 3.31
C ILE A 91 -6.65 -6.85 4.14
N SER A 92 -6.78 -8.17 4.24
CA SER A 92 -7.86 -8.83 4.97
C SER A 92 -7.77 -8.57 6.48
N GLU A 93 -6.56 -8.62 7.05
CA GLU A 93 -6.29 -8.31 8.45
C GLU A 93 -6.65 -6.85 8.77
N ASN A 94 -6.19 -5.90 7.96
CA ASN A 94 -6.49 -4.48 8.15
C ASN A 94 -7.98 -4.16 7.98
N HIS A 95 -8.65 -4.82 7.03
CA HIS A 95 -10.10 -4.72 6.88
C HIS A 95 -10.84 -5.26 8.10
N GLN A 96 -10.35 -6.36 8.68
CA GLN A 96 -10.94 -6.91 9.89
C GLN A 96 -10.73 -5.99 11.10
N ALA A 97 -9.53 -5.43 11.28
CA ALA A 97 -9.25 -4.43 12.30
C ALA A 97 -10.18 -3.20 12.17
N TYR A 98 -10.41 -2.73 10.95
CA TYR A 98 -11.37 -1.65 10.68
C TYR A 98 -12.81 -2.04 11.05
N LYS A 99 -13.26 -3.25 10.70
CA LYS A 99 -14.58 -3.75 11.10
C LYS A 99 -14.73 -3.84 12.62
N ASP A 100 -13.71 -4.30 13.31
CA ASP A 100 -13.73 -4.43 14.77
C ASP A 100 -13.75 -3.07 15.47
N LEU A 101 -13.05 -2.08 14.93
CA LEU A 101 -13.18 -0.67 15.35
C LEU A 101 -14.61 -0.16 15.16
N LEU A 102 -15.21 -0.35 13.98
CA LEU A 102 -16.60 0.07 13.71
C LEU A 102 -17.63 -0.65 14.60
N ALA A 103 -17.35 -1.89 14.99
CA ALA A 103 -18.20 -2.67 15.88
C ALA A 103 -17.99 -2.33 17.37
N GLY A 104 -17.07 -1.41 17.70
CA GLY A 104 -16.74 -1.03 19.07
C GLY A 104 -16.00 -2.11 19.86
N LYS A 105 -15.40 -3.09 19.19
CA LYS A 105 -14.58 -4.14 19.85
C LYS A 105 -13.17 -3.65 20.18
N VAL A 106 -12.74 -2.57 19.52
CA VAL A 106 -11.46 -1.88 19.75
C VAL A 106 -11.77 -0.45 20.20
N ASP A 107 -11.04 0.04 21.20
CA ASP A 107 -11.21 1.40 21.70
C ASP A 107 -10.80 2.44 20.64
N ASN A 108 -11.65 3.45 20.44
CA ASN A 108 -11.37 4.57 19.54
C ASN A 108 -10.63 5.69 20.28
N SER A 109 -9.50 5.35 20.90
CA SER A 109 -8.69 6.25 21.72
C SER A 109 -8.19 7.48 20.94
N SER A 110 -7.91 7.30 19.65
CA SER A 110 -7.51 8.36 18.73
C SER A 110 -8.65 9.25 18.25
N LYS A 111 -9.90 9.01 18.71
CA LYS A 111 -11.10 9.80 18.40
C LYS A 111 -11.35 9.96 16.89
N LEU A 112 -11.19 8.87 16.14
CA LEU A 112 -11.51 8.82 14.71
C LEU A 112 -13.00 9.10 14.49
N ASN A 113 -13.35 9.81 13.42
CA ASN A 113 -14.75 9.98 13.04
C ASN A 113 -15.26 8.67 12.39
N LEU A 114 -16.19 7.99 13.07
CA LEU A 114 -16.75 6.70 12.64
C LEU A 114 -18.16 6.84 12.04
N GLU A 115 -18.65 8.06 11.84
CA GLU A 115 -19.94 8.26 11.18
C GLU A 115 -19.89 7.71 9.75
N ARG A 116 -20.83 6.82 9.43
CA ARG A 116 -20.93 6.29 8.07
C ARG A 116 -21.40 7.40 7.14
N GLN A 117 -20.48 7.89 6.31
CA GLN A 117 -20.88 8.60 5.11
C GLN A 117 -21.38 7.56 4.11
N ASN A 118 -22.64 7.69 3.68
CA ASN A 118 -23.17 6.86 2.60
C ASN A 118 -22.43 7.23 1.32
N ILE A 119 -21.40 6.47 0.99
CA ILE A 119 -20.65 6.54 -0.28
C ILE A 119 -21.16 5.43 -1.19
#